data_AF-A0A933PVK4-F1
#
_entry.id   AF-A0A933PVK4-F1
#
_cell.length_a   1.000
_cell.length_b   1.000
_cell.length_c   1.000
_cell.angle_alpha   90.00
_cell.angle_beta   90.00
_cell.angle_gamma   90.00
#
_symmetry.space_group_name_H-M   'P 1'
#
loop_
_entity.id
_entity.type
_entity.pdbx_description
1 polymer ?
#
loop_
_entity_poly.entity_id
_entity_poly.type
_entity_poly.pdbx_seq_one_letter_code
_entity_poly.pdbx_strand_id
1 'polypeptide(L)'
;MADTTTLQAGQVQTASSTGIAAGDGIIVDKNKPAAQYLKEVESKYIVPKLVREKFPDLIKLIYETESMNEEEREYWLQIMPIMTEDQIGKFRTILINEKDQLAKLDQEYSTNVSSSGMPSNLGEIDEVKMKEKFKEIREGEGKSKEEDKKAEEELLKQIENL
;
A
#
# COMPACT_ATOMS: atom_id res chain seq x y z
N MET A 1 -44.37 -4.01 -36.96
CA MET A 1 -43.74 -3.16 -37.98
C MET A 1 -43.15 -1.95 -37.29
N ALA A 2 -41.94 -1.59 -37.70
CA ALA A 2 -41.10 -0.46 -37.25
C ALA A 2 -40.32 -0.65 -35.94
N ASP A 3 -39.21 -1.37 -36.07
CA ASP A 3 -37.91 -1.05 -35.50
C ASP A 3 -37.56 0.45 -35.58
N THR A 4 -36.91 0.99 -34.53
CA THR A 4 -35.73 1.85 -34.72
C THR A 4 -34.78 1.72 -33.52
N THR A 5 -33.67 1.03 -33.79
CA THR A 5 -32.41 1.04 -33.07
C THR A 5 -31.84 2.45 -32.91
N THR A 6 -31.36 2.81 -31.72
CA THR A 6 -30.29 3.81 -31.57
C THR A 6 -29.32 3.32 -30.51
N LEU A 7 -28.13 2.95 -30.99
CA LEU A 7 -26.93 2.67 -30.22
C LEU A 7 -26.37 4.00 -29.71
N GLN A 8 -26.03 4.08 -28.41
CA GLN A 8 -24.94 4.96 -28.00
C GLN A 8 -24.10 4.30 -26.91
N ALA A 9 -22.81 4.49 -27.09
CA ALA A 9 -21.72 3.67 -26.64
C ALA A 9 -21.29 3.92 -25.19
N GLY A 10 -20.74 2.86 -24.59
CA GLY A 10 -19.47 2.91 -23.85
C GLY A 10 -19.39 3.85 -22.65
N GLN A 11 -19.72 3.32 -21.48
CA GLN A 11 -18.96 3.66 -20.27
C GLN A 11 -18.46 2.37 -19.63
N VAL A 12 -17.21 2.05 -19.96
CA VAL A 12 -16.37 1.13 -19.21
C VAL A 12 -16.10 1.81 -17.86
N GLN A 13 -16.81 1.39 -16.82
CA GLN A 13 -16.47 1.73 -15.44
C GLN A 13 -15.32 0.83 -15.00
N THR A 14 -14.08 1.21 -15.34
CA THR A 14 -12.88 0.73 -14.63
C THR A 14 -12.62 1.68 -13.47
N ALA A 15 -13.30 1.45 -12.35
CA ALA A 15 -12.89 2.02 -11.07
C ALA A 15 -11.86 1.07 -10.44
N SER A 16 -10.64 1.10 -10.97
CA SER A 16 -9.48 0.57 -10.26
C SER A 16 -9.12 1.55 -9.15
N SER A 17 -9.77 1.41 -7.99
CA SER A 17 -9.40 2.15 -6.78
C SER A 17 -8.17 1.49 -6.16
N THR A 18 -7.00 1.76 -6.71
CA THR A 18 -5.72 1.45 -6.07
C THR A 18 -5.49 2.47 -4.96
N GLY A 19 -6.12 2.23 -3.81
CA GLY A 19 -5.79 2.93 -2.57
C GLY A 19 -4.46 2.41 -2.05
N ILE A 20 -3.51 3.30 -1.83
CA ILE A 20 -2.26 2.96 -1.14
C ILE A 20 -2.59 2.98 0.35
N ALA A 21 -2.32 1.86 1.03
CA ALA A 21 -2.50 1.74 2.47
C ALA A 21 -1.35 2.47 3.16
N ALA A 22 -1.62 3.65 3.73
CA ALA A 22 -0.73 4.23 4.73
C ALA A 22 -0.82 3.35 5.99
N GLY A 23 0.32 3.12 6.66
CA GLY A 23 0.60 2.07 7.66
C GLY A 23 -0.27 1.95 8.92
N ASP A 24 -1.48 2.51 8.92
CA ASP A 24 -2.45 2.51 10.03
C ASP A 24 -3.87 2.10 9.55
N GLY A 25 -3.96 1.39 8.42
CA GLY A 25 -5.25 1.00 7.80
C GLY A 25 -6.03 2.17 7.19
N ILE A 26 -5.37 3.31 6.97
CA ILE A 26 -5.94 4.48 6.30
C ILE A 26 -5.81 4.26 4.79
N ILE A 27 -6.95 4.11 4.12
CA ILE A 27 -7.01 4.02 2.66
C ILE A 27 -7.09 5.44 2.10
N VAL A 28 -5.97 5.92 1.57
CA VAL A 28 -5.90 7.22 0.90
C VAL A 28 -6.41 7.06 -0.53
N ASP A 29 -7.57 7.67 -0.81
CA ASP A 29 -8.13 7.77 -2.15
C ASP A 29 -7.91 9.18 -2.71
N LYS A 30 -7.05 9.28 -3.71
CA LYS A 30 -6.67 10.56 -4.35
C LYS A 30 -7.87 11.28 -5.00
N ASN A 31 -8.94 10.56 -5.36
CA ASN A 31 -10.14 11.11 -5.98
C ASN A 31 -11.23 11.53 -4.97
N LYS A 32 -11.04 11.24 -3.69
CA LYS A 32 -12.04 11.52 -2.66
C LYS A 32 -12.06 13.03 -2.33
N PRO A 33 -13.25 13.68 -2.35
CA PRO A 33 -13.38 15.08 -2.02
C PRO A 33 -13.15 15.31 -0.52
N ALA A 34 -12.60 16.48 -0.15
CA ALA A 34 -12.30 16.83 1.25
C ALA A 34 -13.49 16.65 2.21
N ALA A 35 -14.73 16.86 1.72
CA ALA A 35 -15.95 16.69 2.51
C ALA A 35 -16.22 15.23 2.93
N GLN A 36 -15.74 14.23 2.18
CA GLN A 36 -15.85 12.82 2.59
C GLN A 36 -14.76 12.44 3.60
N TYR A 37 -13.54 12.96 3.42
CA TYR A 37 -12.48 12.82 4.42
C TYR A 37 -12.89 13.40 5.77
N LEU A 38 -13.55 14.55 5.78
CA LEU A 38 -14.10 15.15 7.00
C LEU A 38 -15.01 14.19 7.78
N LYS A 39 -15.89 13.43 7.12
CA LYS A 39 -16.77 12.47 7.80
C LYS A 39 -15.99 11.30 8.41
N GLU A 40 -14.96 10.82 7.71
CA GLU A 40 -14.11 9.72 8.17
C GLU A 40 -13.23 10.17 9.35
N VAL A 41 -12.65 11.37 9.25
CA VAL A 41 -11.89 11.99 10.33
C VAL A 41 -12.79 12.23 11.54
N GLU A 42 -14.01 12.77 11.36
CA GLU A 42 -14.96 13.00 12.45
C GLU A 42 -15.44 11.71 13.13
N SER A 43 -15.41 10.59 12.42
CA SER A 43 -15.74 9.28 13.01
C SER A 43 -14.62 8.70 13.88
N LYS A 44 -13.38 9.14 13.65
CA LYS A 44 -12.17 8.64 14.34
C LYS A 44 -11.61 9.61 15.38
N TYR A 45 -11.73 10.92 15.13
CA TYR A 45 -11.07 11.96 15.90
C TYR A 45 -12.05 13.04 16.34
N ILE A 46 -11.73 13.66 17.47
CA ILE A 46 -12.42 14.88 17.89
C ILE A 46 -11.88 16.04 17.05
N VAL A 47 -12.73 16.60 16.16
CA VAL A 47 -12.36 17.74 15.31
C VAL A 47 -13.02 19.02 15.82
N PRO A 48 -12.25 20.03 16.27
CA PRO A 48 -12.79 21.33 16.67
C PRO A 48 -13.56 22.01 15.54
N LYS A 49 -14.68 22.67 15.87
CA LYS A 49 -15.55 23.34 14.87
C LYS A 49 -14.80 24.38 14.04
N LEU A 50 -13.94 25.16 14.68
CA LEU A 50 -13.14 26.19 14.00
C LEU A 50 -12.25 25.59 12.90
N VAL A 51 -11.65 24.43 13.17
CA VAL A 51 -10.76 23.74 12.24
C VAL A 51 -11.55 23.17 11.07
N ARG A 52 -12.71 22.59 11.36
CA ARG A 52 -13.66 22.05 10.38
C ARG A 52 -14.09 23.08 9.34
N GLU A 53 -14.42 24.28 9.80
CA GLU A 53 -14.97 25.34 8.95
C GLU A 53 -13.88 26.10 8.20
N LYS A 54 -12.73 26.35 8.84
CA LYS A 54 -11.68 27.19 8.25
C LYS A 54 -10.64 26.42 7.44
N PHE A 55 -10.34 25.18 7.81
CA PHE A 55 -9.18 24.45 7.27
C PHE A 55 -9.53 23.03 6.79
N PRO A 56 -10.57 22.83 5.95
CA PRO A 56 -10.99 21.51 5.49
C PRO A 56 -9.95 20.80 4.63
N ASP A 57 -9.14 21.56 3.90
CA ASP A 57 -8.05 21.03 3.07
C ASP A 57 -6.85 20.56 3.91
N LEU A 58 -6.59 21.24 5.02
CA LEU A 58 -5.51 20.87 5.94
C LEU A 58 -5.87 19.61 6.73
N ILE A 59 -7.14 19.44 7.09
CA ILE A 59 -7.65 18.18 7.66
C ILE A 59 -7.37 17.01 6.70
N LYS A 60 -7.61 17.21 5.40
CA LYS A 60 -7.27 16.21 4.38
C LYS A 60 -5.77 15.90 4.39
N LEU A 61 -4.91 16.91 4.36
CA LEU A 61 -3.45 16.71 4.40
C LEU A 61 -2.98 15.95 5.66
N ILE A 62 -3.52 16.30 6.83
CA ILE A 62 -3.22 15.63 8.10
C ILE A 62 -3.72 14.19 8.09
N TYR A 63 -4.80 13.87 7.37
CA TYR A 63 -5.32 12.50 7.25
C TYR A 63 -4.58 11.67 6.18
N GLU A 64 -3.98 12.31 5.18
CA GLU A 64 -3.26 11.63 4.09
C GLU A 64 -1.76 11.46 4.35
N THR A 65 -1.14 12.28 5.21
CA THR A 65 0.30 12.15 5.52
C THR A 65 0.61 10.78 6.11
N GLU A 66 1.73 10.20 5.71
CA GLU A 66 2.25 8.95 6.27
C GLU A 66 3.19 9.20 7.48
N SER A 67 3.60 10.45 7.68
CA SER A 67 4.54 10.84 8.75
C SER A 67 3.88 10.98 10.14
N MET A 68 2.59 10.67 10.28
CA MET A 68 1.86 10.80 11.55
C MET A 68 1.07 9.53 11.91
N ASN A 69 1.13 9.13 13.16
CA ASN A 69 0.25 8.10 13.73
C ASN A 69 -1.12 8.67 14.17
N GLU A 70 -2.03 7.79 14.59
CA GLU A 70 -3.37 8.17 15.06
C GLU A 70 -3.37 9.25 16.16
N GLU A 71 -2.54 9.08 17.19
CA GLU A 71 -2.46 10.00 18.34
C GLU A 71 -1.92 11.38 17.93
N GLU A 72 -0.90 11.41 17.07
CA GLU A 72 -0.30 12.63 16.56
C GLU A 72 -1.30 13.43 15.70
N ARG A 73 -2.10 12.75 14.87
CA ARG A 73 -3.15 13.41 14.08
C ARG A 73 -4.19 14.06 14.98
N GLU A 74 -4.64 13.36 16.01
CA GLU A 74 -5.58 13.93 16.99
C GLU A 74 -4.98 15.15 17.69
N TYR A 75 -3.74 15.04 18.16
CA TYR A 75 -3.02 16.13 18.80
C TYR A 75 -2.92 17.38 17.91
N TRP A 76 -2.54 17.21 16.64
CA TRP A 76 -2.47 18.32 15.70
C TRP A 76 -3.85 18.97 15.48
N LEU A 77 -4.91 18.17 15.32
CA LEU A 77 -6.28 18.68 15.15
C LEU A 77 -6.75 19.49 16.37
N GLN A 78 -6.32 19.12 17.58
CA GLN A 78 -6.63 19.83 18.83
C GLN A 78 -5.82 21.12 19.01
N ILE A 79 -4.60 21.18 18.50
CA ILE A 79 -3.73 22.37 18.61
C ILE A 79 -3.97 23.40 17.50
N MET A 80 -4.45 23.00 16.34
CA MET A 80 -4.77 23.93 15.26
C MET A 80 -5.61 25.16 15.65
N PRO A 81 -6.64 25.08 16.51
CA PRO A 81 -7.41 26.24 16.95
C PRO A 81 -6.60 27.29 17.73
N ILE A 82 -5.48 26.89 18.36
CA ILE A 82 -4.64 27.77 19.17
C ILE A 82 -3.42 28.31 18.40
N MET A 83 -3.15 27.78 17.20
CA MET A 83 -2.07 28.25 16.34
C MET A 83 -2.43 29.58 15.67
N THR A 84 -1.42 30.40 15.38
CA THR A 84 -1.58 31.60 14.56
C THR A 84 -1.68 31.23 13.07
N GLU A 85 -2.27 32.11 12.26
CA GLU A 85 -2.40 31.90 10.81
C GLU A 85 -1.03 31.67 10.14
N ASP A 86 0.03 32.35 10.59
CA ASP A 86 1.40 32.14 10.10
C ASP A 86 1.93 30.73 10.44
N GLN A 87 1.62 30.24 11.64
CA GLN A 87 2.00 28.88 12.06
C GLN A 87 1.23 27.83 11.24
N ILE A 88 -0.06 28.05 11.00
CA ILE A 88 -0.89 27.20 10.15
C ILE A 88 -0.36 27.18 8.72
N GLY A 89 0.05 28.34 8.18
CA GLY A 89 0.65 28.45 6.85
C GLY A 89 1.97 27.67 6.73
N LYS A 90 2.84 27.77 7.75
CA LYS A 90 4.08 26.97 7.82
C LYS A 90 3.78 25.49 7.91
N PHE A 91 2.84 25.10 8.76
CA PHE A 91 2.44 23.70 8.92
C PHE A 91 1.88 23.11 7.62
N ARG A 92 0.99 23.83 6.94
CA ARG A 92 0.51 23.44 5.60
C ARG A 92 1.65 23.28 4.61
N THR A 93 2.60 24.21 4.60
CA THR A 93 3.76 24.16 3.68
C THR A 93 4.61 22.91 3.93
N ILE A 94 4.84 22.54 5.19
CA ILE A 94 5.57 21.33 5.57
C ILE A 94 4.87 20.09 5.00
N LEU A 95 3.56 19.95 5.23
CA LEU A 95 2.80 18.79 4.76
C LEU A 95 2.73 18.70 3.23
N ILE A 96 2.64 19.83 2.53
CA ILE A 96 2.68 19.86 1.06
C ILE A 96 4.06 19.40 0.57
N ASN A 97 5.14 19.95 1.13
CA ASN A 97 6.50 19.59 0.74
C ASN A 97 6.78 18.11 0.97
N GLU A 98 6.34 17.56 2.10
CA GLU A 98 6.46 16.13 2.40
C GLU A 98 5.75 15.29 1.33
N LYS A 99 4.49 15.61 1.03
CA LYS A 99 3.72 14.92 -0.01
C LYS A 99 4.41 15.00 -1.37
N ASP A 100 4.94 16.16 -1.74
CA ASP A 100 5.62 16.36 -3.02
C ASP A 100 6.97 15.61 -3.07
N GLN A 101 7.69 15.53 -1.95
CA GLN A 101 8.92 14.72 -1.83
C GLN A 101 8.63 13.23 -1.94
N LEU A 102 7.57 12.73 -1.31
CA LEU A 102 7.13 11.34 -1.44
C LEU A 102 6.68 11.03 -2.87
N ALA A 103 5.91 11.91 -3.50
CA ALA A 103 5.51 11.76 -4.89
C ALA A 103 6.71 11.76 -5.86
N LYS A 104 7.74 12.57 -5.59
CA LYS A 104 8.98 12.58 -6.36
C LYS A 104 9.75 11.28 -6.21
N LEU A 105 9.85 10.76 -4.98
CA LEU A 105 10.47 9.46 -4.71
C LEU A 105 9.73 8.35 -5.46
N ASP A 106 8.40 8.29 -5.40
CA ASP A 106 7.59 7.32 -6.15
C ASP A 106 7.84 7.40 -7.66
N GLN A 107 7.96 8.61 -8.21
CA GLN A 107 8.27 8.81 -9.61
C GLN A 107 9.70 8.33 -9.97
N GLU A 108 10.69 8.61 -9.12
CA GLU A 108 12.06 8.16 -9.33
C GLU A 108 12.16 6.63 -9.21
N TYR A 109 11.50 6.01 -8.23
CA TYR A 109 11.45 4.56 -8.08
C TYR A 109 10.72 3.90 -9.26
N SER A 110 9.55 4.40 -9.66
CA SER A 110 8.82 3.86 -10.82
C SER A 110 9.60 3.99 -12.13
N THR A 111 10.31 5.11 -12.32
CA THR A 111 11.18 5.32 -13.50
C THR A 111 12.36 4.35 -13.49
N ASN A 112 13.05 4.20 -12.35
CA ASN A 112 14.20 3.30 -12.21
C ASN A 112 13.82 1.81 -12.33
N VAL A 113 12.65 1.41 -11.80
CA VAL A 113 12.12 0.05 -11.94
C VAL A 113 11.75 -0.23 -13.40
N SER A 114 11.10 0.73 -14.07
CA SER A 114 10.72 0.62 -15.48
C SER A 114 11.95 0.54 -16.41
N SER A 115 13.03 1.26 -16.09
CA SER A 115 14.28 1.21 -16.88
C SER A 115 15.13 -0.04 -16.61
N SER A 116 14.93 -0.72 -15.48
CA SER A 116 15.71 -1.90 -15.09
C SER A 116 15.14 -3.23 -15.59
N GLY A 117 14.05 -3.21 -16.37
CA GLY A 117 13.40 -4.43 -16.88
C GLY A 117 12.81 -5.32 -15.78
N MET A 118 12.69 -4.81 -14.56
CA MET A 118 12.11 -5.55 -13.43
C MET A 118 10.60 -5.33 -13.45
N PRO A 119 9.79 -6.39 -13.55
CA PRO A 119 8.33 -6.24 -13.63
C PRO A 119 7.80 -5.54 -12.38
N SER A 120 6.94 -4.55 -12.57
CA SER A 120 6.25 -3.75 -11.53
C SER A 120 5.36 -4.56 -10.57
N ASN A 121 5.43 -5.89 -10.62
CA ASN A 121 4.65 -6.81 -9.83
C ASN A 121 5.49 -7.35 -8.67
N LEU A 122 5.91 -6.48 -7.75
CA LEU A 122 6.37 -6.94 -6.43
C LEU A 122 5.21 -7.43 -5.54
N GLY A 123 3.95 -7.28 -5.99
CA GLY A 123 2.75 -7.57 -5.20
C GLY A 123 2.04 -8.90 -5.49
N GLU A 124 2.38 -9.62 -6.56
CA GLU A 124 1.73 -10.90 -6.85
C GLU A 124 2.69 -12.05 -6.51
N ILE A 125 2.80 -12.33 -5.20
CA ILE A 125 3.27 -13.64 -4.76
C ILE A 125 2.20 -14.62 -5.24
N ASP A 126 2.42 -15.15 -6.43
CA ASP A 126 1.58 -16.17 -7.05
C ASP A 126 1.66 -17.42 -6.16
N GLU A 127 0.74 -17.54 -5.19
CA GLU A 127 0.70 -18.60 -4.19
C GLU A 127 0.82 -19.98 -4.82
N VAL A 128 0.31 -20.13 -6.05
CA VAL A 128 0.36 -21.36 -6.83
C VAL A 128 1.81 -21.71 -7.18
N LYS A 129 2.59 -20.74 -7.69
CA LYS A 129 4.01 -20.96 -8.02
C LYS A 129 4.86 -21.24 -6.78
N MET A 130 4.58 -20.57 -5.66
CA MET A 130 5.28 -20.81 -4.39
C MET A 130 4.98 -22.21 -3.84
N LYS A 131 3.71 -22.66 -3.90
CA LYS A 131 3.32 -24.02 -3.49
C LYS A 131 3.96 -25.08 -4.39
N GLU A 132 4.06 -24.85 -5.71
CA GLU A 132 4.76 -25.75 -6.63
C GLU A 132 6.25 -25.83 -6.32
N LYS A 133 6.94 -24.69 -6.16
CA LYS A 133 8.35 -24.62 -5.74
C LYS A 133 8.60 -25.35 -4.43
N PHE A 134 7.74 -25.16 -3.44
CA PHE A 134 7.89 -25.81 -2.13
C PHE A 134 7.70 -27.34 -2.22
N LYS A 135 6.80 -27.78 -3.10
CA LYS A 135 6.59 -29.20 -3.37
C LYS A 135 7.78 -29.83 -4.09
N GLU A 136 8.32 -29.14 -5.10
CA GLU A 136 9.49 -29.58 -5.86
C GLU A 136 10.73 -29.72 -4.95
N ILE A 137 10.97 -28.75 -4.07
CA ILE A 137 12.08 -28.81 -3.10
C ILE A 137 11.89 -30.00 -2.14
N ARG A 138 10.68 -30.22 -1.63
CA ARG A 138 10.39 -31.32 -0.70
C ARG A 138 10.53 -32.70 -1.36
N GLU A 139 10.13 -32.81 -2.63
CA GLU A 139 10.31 -34.04 -3.42
C GLU A 139 11.79 -34.28 -3.75
N GLY A 140 12.56 -33.22 -4.02
CA GLY A 140 14.01 -33.27 -4.20
C GLY A 140 14.77 -33.70 -2.93
N GLU A 141 14.45 -33.11 -1.78
CA GLU A 141 15.04 -33.49 -0.48
C GLU A 141 14.72 -34.94 -0.09
N GLY A 142 13.52 -35.43 -0.43
CA GLY A 142 13.16 -36.83 -0.20
C GLY A 142 14.01 -37.80 -1.00
N LYS A 143 14.26 -37.51 -2.29
CA LYS A 143 15.12 -38.33 -3.16
C LYS A 143 16.58 -38.30 -2.71
N SER A 144 17.11 -37.13 -2.38
CA SER A 144 18.49 -37.00 -1.88
C SER A 144 18.68 -37.82 -0.59
N LYS A 145 17.74 -37.75 0.36
CA LYS A 145 17.81 -38.56 1.60
C LYS A 145 17.78 -40.05 1.35
N GLU A 146 17.04 -40.51 0.34
CA GLU A 146 16.94 -41.93 0.01
C GLU A 146 18.18 -42.45 -0.74
N GLU A 147 18.81 -41.60 -1.56
CA GLU A 147 20.11 -41.88 -2.16
C GLU A 147 21.22 -41.91 -1.11
N ASP A 148 21.26 -40.94 -0.20
CA ASP A 148 22.23 -40.90 0.91
C ASP A 148 22.10 -42.14 1.80
N LYS A 149 20.87 -42.54 2.15
CA LYS A 149 20.63 -43.73 2.97
C LYS A 149 21.08 -45.02 2.27
N LYS A 150 20.86 -45.14 0.95
CA LYS A 150 21.35 -46.30 0.18
C LYS A 150 22.88 -46.34 0.13
N ALA A 151 23.52 -45.18 -0.05
CA ALA A 151 24.98 -45.08 -0.02
C ALA A 151 25.54 -45.46 1.36
N GLU A 152 24.90 -45.02 2.44
CA GLU A 152 25.26 -45.40 3.82
C GLU A 152 25.12 -46.92 4.04
N GLU A 153 24.01 -47.52 3.62
CA GLU A 153 23.79 -48.97 3.75
C GLU A 153 24.80 -49.81 2.93
N GLU A 154 25.22 -49.32 1.77
CA GLU A 154 26.23 -49.97 0.93
C GLU A 154 27.63 -49.89 1.55
N LEU A 155 27.99 -48.73 2.12
CA LEU A 155 29.23 -48.56 2.86
C LEU A 155 29.28 -49.47 4.10
N LEU A 156 28.16 -49.59 4.83
CA LEU A 156 28.07 -50.48 6.00
C LEU A 156 28.30 -51.95 5.63
N LYS A 157 27.73 -52.42 4.52
CA LYS A 157 27.95 -53.80 4.02
C LYS A 157 29.39 -54.07 3.58
N GLN A 158 30.11 -53.06 3.10
CA GLN A 158 31.53 -53.21 2.77
C GLN A 158 32.40 -53.32 4.04
N ILE A 159 32.05 -52.60 5.11
CA ILE A 159 32.76 -52.68 6.40
C ILE A 159 32.49 -54.01 7.11
N GLU A 160 31.28 -54.57 7.00
CA GLU A 160 30.92 -55.85 7.64
C GLU A 160 31.56 -57.08 6.96
N ASN A 161 32.03 -56.94 5.71
CA ASN A 161 32.74 -57.99 4.97
C ASN A 161 34.29 -57.87 5.05
N LEU A 162 34.81 -56.99 5.91
CA LEU A 162 36.24 -56.84 6.24
C LEU A 162 36.56 -57.45 7.60
#